data_AF-A0A955NW77-F1
#
_entry.id   AF-A0A955NW77-F1
#
_cell.length_a   1.000
_cell.length_b   1.000
_cell.length_c   1.000
_cell.angle_alpha   90.00
_cell.angle_beta   90.00
_cell.angle_gamma   90.00
#
_symmetry.space_group_name_H-M   'P 1'
#
loop_
_entity.id
_entity.type
_entity.pdbx_description
1 polymer ?
#
loop_
_entity_poly.entity_id
_entity_poly.type
_entity_poly.pdbx_seq_one_letter_code
_entity_poly.pdbx_strand_id
1 'polypeptide(L)'
;MNLLVTPIVLPLAGAALCLLFSGSSKNARWISGGATLLTVAFAGKLFLMADGGEVSVLRVGGWPESYGIVLVLDRLSALMILLATLVQATTLWFACSGALEEEEERNFFHPLFLILCGSVNWTFLTGDLFNLF
;
A
#
# COMPACT_ATOMS: atom_id res chain seq x y z
N MET A 1 2.35 18.19 -2.75
CA MET A 1 2.05 16.84 -3.30
C MET A 1 1.69 15.95 -2.11
N ASN A 2 0.49 15.36 -2.10
CA ASN A 2 -0.07 14.69 -0.92
C ASN A 2 0.56 13.31 -0.70
N LEU A 3 1.61 13.26 0.12
CA LEU A 3 2.35 12.04 0.44
C LEU A 3 1.48 10.98 1.13
N LEU A 4 0.42 11.38 1.85
CA LEU A 4 -0.44 10.46 2.61
C LEU A 4 -1.10 9.39 1.73
N VAL A 5 -1.35 9.67 0.45
CA VAL A 5 -2.04 8.72 -0.45
C VAL A 5 -1.06 7.70 -1.05
N THR A 6 0.25 7.96 -0.98
CA THR A 6 1.26 7.12 -1.63
C THR A 6 1.25 5.64 -1.22
N PRO A 7 1.14 5.26 0.07
CA PRO A 7 1.16 3.84 0.45
C PRO A 7 -0.09 3.08 0.00
N ILE A 8 -1.15 3.78 -0.40
CA ILE A 8 -2.37 3.20 -0.96
C ILE A 8 -2.24 3.06 -2.47
N VAL A 9 -1.90 4.17 -3.15
CA VAL A 9 -1.96 4.22 -4.62
C VAL A 9 -0.84 3.43 -5.27
N LEU A 10 0.37 3.40 -4.67
CA LEU A 10 1.49 2.62 -5.22
C LEU A 10 1.17 1.14 -5.39
N PRO A 11 0.72 0.41 -4.35
CA PRO A 11 0.39 -1.01 -4.51
C PRO A 11 -0.83 -1.20 -5.42
N LEU A 12 -1.87 -0.36 -5.34
CA LEU A 12 -3.04 -0.47 -6.24
C LEU A 12 -2.68 -0.23 -7.72
N ALA A 13 -1.82 0.74 -8.01
CA ALA A 13 -1.29 0.97 -9.35
C ALA A 13 -0.44 -0.22 -9.81
N GLY A 14 0.40 -0.76 -8.92
CA GLY A 14 1.14 -2.00 -9.18
C GLY A 14 0.21 -3.18 -9.50
N ALA A 15 -0.90 -3.33 -8.79
CA ALA A 15 -1.89 -4.37 -9.05
C ALA A 15 -2.52 -4.22 -10.44
N ALA A 16 -2.94 -2.99 -10.80
CA ALA A 16 -3.46 -2.70 -12.13
C ALA A 16 -2.44 -3.01 -13.24
N LEU A 17 -1.18 -2.64 -13.04
CA LEU A 17 -0.09 -2.98 -13.97
C LEU A 17 0.13 -4.49 -14.06
N CYS A 18 0.12 -5.22 -12.95
CA CYS A 18 0.20 -6.68 -12.95
C CYS A 18 -0.94 -7.33 -13.75
N LEU A 19 -2.17 -6.80 -13.66
CA LEU A 19 -3.31 -7.30 -14.44
C LEU A 19 -3.13 -7.06 -15.94
N LEU A 20 -2.65 -5.87 -16.32
CA LEU A 20 -2.39 -5.50 -17.73
C LEU A 20 -1.23 -6.31 -18.34
N PHE A 21 -0.23 -6.67 -17.55
CA PHE A 21 0.98 -7.40 -17.98
C PHE A 21 1.02 -8.86 -17.49
N SER A 22 -0.15 -9.45 -17.22
CA SER A 22 -0.34 -10.77 -16.58
C SER A 22 0.18 -11.98 -17.39
N GLY A 23 0.71 -11.77 -18.60
CA GLY A 23 1.20 -12.85 -19.47
C GLY A 23 2.53 -13.50 -19.04
N SER A 24 3.24 -12.95 -18.05
CA SER A 24 4.52 -13.50 -17.58
C SER A 24 4.71 -13.32 -16.07
N SER A 25 4.91 -14.43 -15.34
CA SER A 25 5.20 -14.41 -13.90
C SER A 25 6.43 -13.55 -13.57
N LYS A 26 7.43 -13.50 -14.46
CA LYS A 26 8.61 -12.64 -14.28
C LYS A 26 8.26 -11.15 -14.27
N ASN A 27 7.38 -10.70 -15.17
CA ASN A 27 6.97 -9.29 -15.22
C ASN A 27 6.17 -8.93 -13.97
N ALA A 28 5.25 -9.81 -13.56
CA ALA A 28 4.46 -9.62 -12.34
C ALA A 28 5.35 -9.51 -11.09
N ARG A 29 6.39 -10.35 -10.95
CA ARG A 29 7.39 -10.27 -9.86
C ARG A 29 8.13 -8.93 -9.83
N TRP A 30 8.57 -8.43 -10.98
CA TRP A 30 9.29 -7.16 -11.04
C TRP A 30 8.38 -5.98 -10.70
N ILE A 31 7.14 -5.98 -11.20
CA ILE A 31 6.15 -4.94 -10.91
C ILE A 31 5.78 -4.95 -9.43
N SER A 32 5.45 -6.12 -8.87
CA SER A 32 5.06 -6.24 -7.46
C SER A 32 6.21 -5.93 -6.51
N GLY A 33 7.41 -6.43 -6.81
CA GLY A 33 8.62 -6.13 -6.05
C GLY A 33 8.92 -4.62 -6.06
N GLY A 34 8.90 -4.00 -7.23
CA GLY A 34 9.11 -2.56 -7.38
C GLY A 34 8.06 -1.72 -6.64
N ALA A 35 6.77 -2.05 -6.80
CA ALA A 35 5.69 -1.35 -6.12
C ALA A 35 5.80 -1.49 -4.59
N THR A 36 6.11 -2.68 -4.09
CA THR A 36 6.23 -2.94 -2.64
C THR A 36 7.43 -2.22 -2.05
N LEU A 37 8.60 -2.26 -2.71
CA LEU A 37 9.79 -1.54 -2.24
C LEU A 37 9.60 -0.02 -2.23
N LEU A 38 8.95 0.53 -3.26
CA LEU A 38 8.59 1.95 -3.27
C LEU A 38 7.62 2.27 -2.13
N THR A 39 6.63 1.41 -1.87
CA THR A 39 5.67 1.59 -0.77
C THR A 39 6.38 1.61 0.59
N VAL A 40 7.35 0.72 0.83
CA VAL A 40 8.19 0.73 2.04
C VAL A 40 8.99 2.03 2.17
N ALA A 41 9.61 2.50 1.09
CA ALA A 41 10.38 3.74 1.10
C ALA A 41 9.50 4.96 1.45
N PHE A 42 8.29 5.04 0.89
CA PHE A 42 7.33 6.09 1.23
C PHE A 42 6.77 5.94 2.64
N ALA A 43 6.52 4.72 3.12
CA ALA A 43 6.13 4.47 4.51
C ALA A 43 7.19 4.97 5.50
N GLY A 44 8.47 4.72 5.23
CA GLY A 44 9.58 5.25 6.03
C GLY A 44 9.61 6.78 6.05
N LYS A 45 9.33 7.42 4.90
CA LYS A 45 9.20 8.88 4.82
C LYS A 45 8.02 9.41 5.64
N LEU A 46 6.86 8.73 5.59
CA LEU A 46 5.69 9.10 6.39
C LEU A 46 5.96 8.94 7.90
N PHE A 47 6.69 7.90 8.30
CA PHE A 47 7.12 7.69 9.68
C PHE A 47 7.99 8.85 10.18
N LEU A 48 9.01 9.24 9.42
CA LEU A 48 9.85 10.40 9.78
C LEU A 48 9.06 11.71 9.82
N MET A 49 8.05 11.86 8.96
CA MET A 49 7.18 13.04 8.96
C MET A 49 6.28 13.09 10.21
N ALA A 50 5.76 11.95 10.66
CA ALA A 50 4.91 11.86 11.85
C ALA A 50 5.69 12.00 13.17
N ASP A 51 7.01 11.78 13.17
CA ASP A 51 7.86 11.89 14.36
C ASP A 51 7.85 13.31 14.96
N GLY A 52 7.70 14.34 14.12
CA GLY A 52 7.56 15.74 14.54
C GLY A 52 6.37 16.04 15.45
N GLY A 53 5.42 15.10 15.60
CA GLY A 53 4.27 15.21 16.52
C GLY A 53 3.06 15.93 15.95
N GLU A 54 3.16 16.48 14.74
CA GLU A 54 2.03 17.04 14.03
C GLU A 54 1.18 15.94 13.37
N VAL A 55 -0.13 15.97 13.63
CA VAL A 55 -1.08 15.09 12.95
C VAL A 55 -1.39 15.70 11.58
N SER A 56 -1.07 14.97 10.52
CA SER A 56 -1.34 15.41 9.15
C SER A 56 -2.71 14.90 8.71
N VAL A 57 -3.57 15.83 8.28
CA VAL A 57 -4.93 15.51 7.82
C VAL A 57 -5.07 15.87 6.35
N LEU A 58 -5.47 14.89 5.54
CA LEU A 58 -5.78 15.08 4.13
C LEU A 58 -7.27 14.85 3.88
N ARG A 59 -7.94 15.89 3.40
CA ARG A 59 -9.32 15.81 2.92
C ARG A 59 -9.31 15.47 1.43
N VAL A 60 -9.84 14.30 1.08
CA VAL A 60 -9.89 13.84 -0.30
C VAL A 60 -11.04 14.53 -1.03
N GLY A 61 -10.78 15.02 -2.25
CA GLY A 61 -11.83 15.55 -3.14
C GLY A 61 -12.28 17.00 -2.87
N GLY A 62 -11.71 17.70 -1.89
CA GLY A 62 -11.98 19.13 -1.67
C GLY A 62 -13.38 19.44 -1.12
N TRP A 63 -14.06 18.44 -0.56
CA TRP A 63 -15.38 18.61 0.02
C TRP A 63 -15.34 19.42 1.33
N PRO A 64 -16.46 20.09 1.71
CA PRO A 64 -16.59 20.82 2.98
C PRO A 64 -16.32 19.92 4.20
N GLU A 65 -15.90 20.52 5.31
CA GLU A 65 -15.35 19.78 6.45
C GLU A 65 -16.24 18.68 7.04
N SER A 66 -17.55 18.79 6.85
CA SER A 66 -18.58 17.91 7.41
C SER A 66 -18.91 16.68 6.55
N TYR A 67 -18.48 16.64 5.28
CA TYR A 67 -18.87 15.60 4.31
C TYR A 67 -17.68 15.25 3.42
N GLY A 68 -16.79 14.35 3.84
CA GLY A 68 -15.67 13.95 2.98
C GLY A 68 -14.86 12.81 3.55
N ILE A 69 -14.13 12.12 2.68
CA ILE A 69 -13.16 11.10 3.08
C ILE A 69 -11.94 11.81 3.64
N VAL A 70 -11.56 11.42 4.85
CA VAL A 70 -10.42 12.02 5.55
C VAL A 70 -9.36 10.96 5.76
N LEU A 71 -8.14 11.25 5.33
CA LEU A 71 -6.97 10.46 5.69
C LEU A 71 -6.21 11.17 6.80
N VAL A 72 -5.94 10.45 7.88
CA VAL A 72 -5.27 10.95 9.08
C VAL A 72 -3.95 10.18 9.23
N LEU A 73 -2.86 10.93 9.29
CA LEU A 73 -1.54 10.41 9.59
C LEU A 73 -1.10 10.95 10.94
N ASP A 74 -1.21 10.11 11.96
CA ASP A 74 -0.57 10.31 13.26
C ASP A 74 0.65 9.36 13.41
N ARG A 75 1.29 9.38 14.58
CA ARG A 75 2.44 8.53 14.89
C ARG A 75 2.10 7.03 14.86
N LEU A 76 0.89 6.66 15.29
CA LEU A 76 0.47 5.27 15.34
C LEU A 76 0.19 4.75 13.93
N SER A 77 -0.60 5.46 13.13
CA SER A 77 -0.86 5.16 11.72
C SER A 77 0.45 5.04 10.95
N ALA A 78 1.37 5.98 11.11
CA ALA A 78 2.67 5.94 10.42
C ALA A 78 3.51 4.71 10.80
N LEU A 79 3.54 4.35 12.10
CA LEU A 79 4.20 3.13 12.57
C LEU A 79 3.53 1.87 12.01
N MET A 80 2.20 1.80 12.02
CA MET A 80 1.44 0.64 11.54
C MET A 80 1.64 0.43 10.03
N ILE A 81 1.65 1.50 9.23
CA ILE A 81 1.93 1.41 7.78
C ILE A 81 3.36 0.94 7.54
N LEU A 82 4.35 1.45 8.29
CA LEU A 82 5.73 1.01 8.17
C LEU A 82 5.89 -0.49 8.50
N LEU A 83 5.30 -0.94 9.61
CA LEU A 83 5.33 -2.35 10.00
C LEU A 83 4.62 -3.23 8.96
N ALA A 84 3.43 -2.83 8.50
CA ALA A 84 2.67 -3.58 7.51
C ALA A 84 3.45 -3.71 6.20
N THR A 85 4.03 -2.62 5.69
CA THR A 85 4.79 -2.64 4.43
C THR A 85 6.08 -3.46 4.52
N LEU A 86 6.75 -3.49 5.68
CA LEU A 86 7.89 -4.37 5.91
C LEU A 86 7.48 -5.85 5.89
N VAL A 87 6.38 -6.21 6.56
CA VAL A 87 5.83 -7.58 6.54
C VAL A 87 5.37 -7.97 5.13
N GLN A 88 4.74 -7.05 4.40
CA GLN A 88 4.36 -7.26 3.00
C GLN A 88 5.61 -7.52 2.14
N ALA A 89 6.67 -6.72 2.29
CA ALA A 89 7.90 -6.90 1.54
C ALA A 89 8.57 -8.26 1.81
N THR A 90 8.65 -8.69 3.07
CA THR A 90 9.22 -10.00 3.42
C THR A 90 8.34 -11.15 2.94
N THR A 91 7.01 -11.00 3.02
CA THR A 91 6.05 -11.99 2.52
C THR A 91 6.16 -12.16 1.00
N LEU A 92 6.23 -11.06 0.25
CA LEU A 92 6.40 -11.09 -1.20
C LEU A 92 7.74 -11.71 -1.60
N TRP A 93 8.82 -11.35 -0.89
CA TRP A 93 10.13 -11.94 -1.11
C TRP A 93 10.12 -13.45 -0.91
N PHE A 94 9.51 -13.92 0.17
CA PHE A 94 9.35 -15.35 0.45
C PHE A 94 8.54 -16.05 -0.66
N ALA A 95 7.40 -15.48 -1.05
CA ALA A 95 6.58 -16.00 -2.15
C ALA A 95 7.37 -16.14 -3.46
N CYS A 96 8.20 -15.14 -3.79
CA CYS A 96 9.00 -15.12 -5.02
C CYS A 96 10.25 -16.02 -4.98
N SER A 97 10.69 -16.48 -3.80
CA SER A 97 11.88 -17.33 -3.63
C SER A 97 11.68 -18.79 -4.05
N GLY A 98 10.51 -19.14 -4.58
CA GLY A 98 10.15 -20.51 -4.99
C GLY A 98 9.27 -21.25 -3.99
N ALA A 99 8.64 -20.52 -3.05
CA ALA A 99 7.65 -21.09 -2.13
C ALA A 99 6.29 -21.38 -2.81
N LEU A 100 6.01 -20.71 -3.93
CA LEU A 100 4.80 -20.92 -4.74
C LEU A 100 5.12 -21.75 -5.97
N GLU A 101 4.19 -22.63 -6.37
CA GLU A 101 4.25 -23.29 -7.67
C GLU A 101 4.06 -22.27 -8.80
N GLU A 102 4.71 -22.47 -9.96
CA GLU A 102 4.63 -21.52 -11.07
C GLU A 102 3.19 -21.29 -11.57
N GLU A 103 2.31 -22.29 -11.42
CA GLU A 103 0.90 -22.19 -11.78
C GLU A 103 0.11 -21.31 -10.81
N GLU A 104 0.36 -21.43 -9.50
CA GLU A 104 -0.25 -20.60 -8.47
C GLU A 104 0.15 -19.13 -8.62
N GLU A 105 1.42 -18.89 -8.94
CA GLU A 105 1.92 -17.53 -9.14
C GLU A 105 1.29 -16.86 -10.37
N ARG A 106 0.97 -17.65 -11.41
CA ARG A 106 0.31 -17.18 -12.63
C ARG A 106 -1.18 -16.88 -12.40
N ASN A 107 -1.80 -17.48 -11.38
CA ASN A 107 -3.21 -17.31 -11.03
C ASN A 107 -3.46 -16.07 -10.15
N PHE A 108 -3.08 -14.89 -10.65
CA PHE A 108 -3.39 -13.60 -10.03
C PHE A 108 -2.81 -13.35 -8.63
N PHE A 109 -1.80 -14.12 -8.19
CA PHE A 109 -1.15 -13.92 -6.90
C PHE A 109 -0.67 -12.47 -6.69
N HIS A 110 0.16 -11.96 -7.61
CA HIS A 110 0.75 -10.62 -7.53
C HIS A 110 -0.29 -9.49 -7.47
N PRO A 111 -1.28 -9.40 -8.37
CA PRO A 111 -2.28 -8.34 -8.29
C PRO A 111 -3.16 -8.46 -7.03
N LEU A 112 -3.55 -9.66 -6.60
CA LEU A 112 -4.32 -9.84 -5.36
C LEU A 112 -3.51 -9.44 -4.13
N PHE A 113 -2.23 -9.82 -4.08
CA PHE A 113 -1.31 -9.45 -3.02
C PHE A 113 -1.17 -7.92 -2.92
N LEU A 114 -1.00 -7.24 -4.05
CA LEU A 114 -0.88 -5.78 -4.07
C LEU A 114 -2.20 -5.07 -3.71
N ILE A 115 -3.36 -5.61 -4.12
CA ILE A 115 -4.67 -5.11 -3.66
C ILE A 115 -4.76 -5.20 -2.15
N LEU A 116 -4.42 -6.36 -1.56
CA LEU A 116 -4.38 -6.54 -0.11
C LEU A 116 -3.47 -5.52 0.57
N CYS A 117 -2.27 -5.28 0.02
CA CYS A 117 -1.33 -4.29 0.55
C CYS A 117 -1.92 -2.88 0.58
N GLY A 118 -2.54 -2.45 -0.53
CA GLY A 118 -3.19 -1.15 -0.63
C GLY A 118 -4.35 -0.99 0.34
N SER A 119 -5.20 -2.01 0.47
CA SER A 119 -6.34 -2.01 1.39
C SER A 119 -5.91 -1.95 2.85
N VAL A 120 -4.90 -2.73 3.26
CA VAL A 120 -4.37 -2.68 4.64
C VAL A 120 -3.82 -1.29 4.96
N ASN A 121 -3.08 -0.68 4.02
CA ASN A 121 -2.55 0.67 4.21
C ASN A 121 -3.66 1.74 4.27
N TRP A 122 -4.76 1.53 3.53
CA TRP A 122 -5.95 2.38 3.60
C TRP A 122 -6.59 2.34 4.99
N THR A 123 -6.79 1.14 5.55
CA THR A 123 -7.37 0.95 6.90
C THR A 123 -6.61 1.69 7.99
N PHE A 124 -5.28 1.78 7.90
CA PHE A 124 -4.48 2.52 8.88
C PHE A 124 -4.49 4.04 8.70
N LEU A 125 -4.86 4.54 7.52
CA LEU A 125 -4.91 5.96 7.20
C LEU A 125 -6.31 6.55 7.30
N THR A 126 -7.36 5.76 7.18
CA THR A 126 -8.73 6.29 7.15
C THR A 126 -9.12 6.88 8.50
N GLY A 127 -9.71 8.08 8.47
CA GLY A 127 -10.24 8.79 9.63
C GLY A 127 -11.74 8.60 9.86
N ASP A 128 -12.43 7.84 9.01
CA ASP A 128 -13.86 7.60 9.09
C ASP A 128 -14.22 6.12 9.08
N LEU A 129 -15.30 5.77 9.79
CA LEU A 129 -15.73 4.38 10.01
C LEU A 129 -16.31 3.72 8.76
N PHE A 130 -16.83 4.49 7.81
CA PHE A 130 -17.39 3.95 6.58
C PHE A 130 -16.28 3.45 5.65
N ASN A 131 -15.21 4.22 5.48
CA ASN A 131 -14.04 3.80 4.70
C ASN A 131 -13.15 2.79 5.44
N LEU A 132 -13.37 2.59 6.74
CA LEU A 132 -12.71 1.54 7.53
C LEU A 132 -13.34 0.16 7.29
N PHE A 133 -14.64 0.12 7.02
CA PHE A 133 -15.41 -1.09 6.69
C PHE A 133 -15.13 -1.55 5.26
#